data_AF-G3GA29-F1
#
_entry.id   AF-G3GA29-F1
#
_cell.length_a   1.000
_cell.length_b   1.000
_cell.length_c   1.000
_cell.angle_alpha   90.00
_cell.angle_beta   90.00
_cell.angle_gamma   90.00
#
_symmetry.space_group_name_H-M   'P 1'
#
loop_
_entity.id
_entity.type
_entity.pdbx_description
1 polymer ?
#
loop_
_entity_poly.entity_id
_entity_poly.type
_entity_poly.pdbx_seq_one_letter_code
_entity_poly.pdbx_strand_id
1 'polypeptide(L)'
;CNNHINSCIDSYFRSHICIDSHFLSDSNNSNESYIYNFICSESERGKIRESKNDKIRTNSNHNNLMSSKDFDITKNYNQLWIQCDNCYGLMYKKVEMNVCEECGHYLKMTSSERIELSIDPGTWNPMDEDMVSADPIKFHSREEPYKKRINSAQKKTGLTDAIQTGTGQLNGIPVALGVMDFQFMGGSMGSVVGEKITRLIEYATNHCLPLILVCSSGGARM
;
A
#
# COMPACT_ATOMS: atom_id res chain seq x y z
N CYS A 1 20.88 -7.85 -1.18
CA CYS A 1 19.48 -7.47 -1.49
C CYS A 1 19.34 -6.09 -2.11
N ASN A 2 19.77 -4.99 -1.46
CA ASN A 2 19.56 -3.63 -1.99
C ASN A 2 20.13 -3.39 -3.40
N ASN A 3 21.29 -3.97 -3.73
CA ASN A 3 21.90 -3.79 -5.06
C ASN A 3 21.10 -4.43 -6.20
N HIS A 4 20.40 -5.54 -5.94
CA HIS A 4 19.57 -6.20 -6.95
C HIS A 4 18.28 -5.43 -7.20
N ILE A 5 17.68 -4.89 -6.14
CA ILE A 5 16.50 -4.02 -6.24
C ILE A 5 16.85 -2.73 -6.99
N ASN A 6 17.96 -2.08 -6.65
CA ASN A 6 18.42 -0.88 -7.35
C ASN A 6 18.73 -1.16 -8.83
N SER A 7 19.34 -2.31 -9.14
CA SER A 7 19.60 -2.71 -10.53
C SER A 7 18.32 -2.96 -11.34
N CYS A 8 17.27 -3.53 -10.73
CA CYS A 8 15.97 -3.71 -11.38
C CYS A 8 15.23 -2.39 -11.55
N ILE A 9 15.30 -1.50 -10.55
CA ILE A 9 14.79 -0.13 -10.62
C ILE A 9 15.43 0.63 -11.80
N ASP A 10 16.76 0.61 -11.89
CA ASP A 10 17.50 1.29 -12.95
C ASP A 10 17.22 0.68 -14.33
N SER A 11 17.06 -0.64 -14.42
CA SER A 11 16.69 -1.32 -15.66
C SER A 11 15.27 -0.96 -16.12
N TYR A 12 14.31 -0.88 -15.19
CA TYR A 12 12.93 -0.49 -15.49
C TYR A 12 12.86 0.97 -15.96
N PHE A 13 13.49 1.90 -15.24
CA PHE A 13 13.58 3.30 -15.66
C PHE A 13 14.27 3.46 -17.02
N ARG A 14 15.36 2.72 -17.28
CA ARG A 14 16.00 2.74 -18.60
C ARG A 14 15.11 2.19 -19.71
N SER A 15 14.35 1.13 -19.45
CA SER A 15 13.44 0.57 -20.45
C SER A 15 12.31 1.53 -20.81
N HIS A 16 11.65 2.16 -19.83
CA HIS A 16 10.55 3.09 -20.10
C HIS A 16 11.01 4.43 -20.68
N ILE A 17 12.13 5.00 -20.20
CA ILE A 17 12.67 6.24 -20.79
C ILE A 17 13.19 6.00 -22.22
N CYS A 18 13.73 4.81 -22.52
CA CYS A 18 14.12 4.47 -23.90
C CYS A 18 12.91 4.21 -24.81
N ILE A 19 11.82 3.63 -24.30
CA ILE A 19 10.58 3.47 -25.08
C ILE A 19 10.02 4.84 -25.49
N ASP A 20 10.04 5.84 -24.60
CA ASP A 20 9.55 7.20 -24.89
C ASP A 20 10.40 7.97 -25.92
N SER A 21 11.66 7.60 -26.10
CA SER A 21 12.50 8.18 -27.17
C SER A 21 12.23 7.60 -28.56
N HIS A 22 11.61 6.42 -28.63
CA HIS A 22 11.34 5.70 -29.88
C HIS A 22 9.91 5.88 -30.41
N PHE A 23 8.97 6.38 -29.59
CA PHE A 23 7.56 6.59 -29.98
C PHE A 23 7.19 8.05 -30.30
N LEU A 24 8.12 9.01 -30.22
CA LEU A 24 7.88 10.42 -30.61
C LEU A 24 8.02 10.70 -32.12
N SER A 25 7.72 9.70 -32.95
CA SER A 25 7.38 9.89 -34.36
C SER A 25 6.15 9.05 -34.70
N ASP A 26 4.98 9.40 -34.14
CA ASP A 26 3.74 9.52 -34.90
C ASP A 26 2.50 9.75 -34.00
N SER A 27 1.86 10.90 -34.23
CA SER A 27 0.44 11.23 -34.06
C SER A 27 -0.32 10.90 -32.75
N ASN A 28 -0.62 11.98 -31.99
CA ASN A 28 -1.90 12.36 -31.35
C ASN A 28 -2.86 11.26 -30.83
N ASN A 29 -2.95 11.05 -29.50
CA ASN A 29 -4.06 11.56 -28.68
C ASN A 29 -3.88 11.24 -27.18
N SER A 30 -3.97 12.30 -26.36
CA SER A 30 -4.42 12.37 -24.97
C SER A 30 -4.57 11.09 -24.13
N ASN A 31 -3.55 10.79 -23.31
CA ASN A 31 -3.71 10.61 -21.85
C ASN A 31 -2.39 10.32 -21.08
N GLU A 32 -1.24 10.29 -21.73
CA GLU A 32 0.04 9.96 -21.08
C GLU A 32 0.85 11.18 -20.66
N SER A 33 0.35 11.97 -19.71
CA SER A 33 1.14 13.12 -19.21
C SER A 33 1.20 13.29 -17.70
N TYR A 34 0.64 12.39 -16.88
CA TYR A 34 0.73 12.57 -15.43
C TYR A 34 2.15 12.35 -14.89
N ILE A 35 2.94 11.44 -15.49
CA ILE A 35 4.34 11.20 -15.08
C ILE A 35 5.24 12.35 -15.55
N TYR A 36 5.13 12.76 -16.82
CA TYR A 36 5.94 13.85 -17.37
C TYR A 36 5.61 15.20 -16.71
N ASN A 37 4.32 15.51 -16.51
CA ASN A 37 3.92 16.75 -15.84
C ASN A 37 4.34 16.77 -14.36
N PHE A 38 4.37 15.63 -13.67
CA PHE A 38 4.85 15.59 -12.27
C PHE A 38 6.36 15.87 -12.19
N ILE A 39 7.15 15.33 -13.12
CA ILE A 39 8.60 15.55 -13.18
C ILE A 39 8.93 17.00 -13.59
N CYS A 40 8.23 17.56 -14.58
CA CYS A 40 8.43 18.95 -15.01
C CYS A 40 7.90 19.98 -14.00
N SER A 41 6.80 19.71 -13.31
CA SER A 41 6.21 20.66 -12.34
C SER A 41 6.94 20.75 -10.99
N GLU A 42 7.78 19.77 -10.63
CA GLU A 42 8.72 19.93 -9.51
C GLU A 42 9.98 20.71 -9.90
N SER A 43 10.33 20.72 -11.19
CA SER A 43 11.50 21.46 -11.71
C SER A 43 11.27 22.98 -11.76
N GLU A 44 10.02 23.43 -11.88
CA GLU A 44 9.65 24.85 -12.03
C GLU A 44 9.22 25.56 -10.73
N ARG A 45 9.04 24.84 -9.61
CA ARG A 45 8.64 25.46 -8.33
C ARG A 45 9.76 26.16 -7.56
N GLY A 46 10.94 26.31 -8.17
CA GLY A 46 12.07 27.06 -7.65
C GLY A 46 12.60 28.09 -8.64
N LYS A 47 11.85 29.17 -8.92
CA LYS A 47 12.37 30.53 -9.21
C LYS A 47 11.23 31.53 -9.34
N ILE A 48 11.25 32.54 -8.47
CA ILE A 48 10.35 33.70 -8.45
C ILE A 48 10.75 34.66 -9.58
N ARG A 49 9.72 35.18 -10.27
CA ARG A 49 9.60 36.40 -11.09
C ARG A 49 10.90 37.14 -11.41
N GLU A 50 11.16 37.37 -12.70
CA GLU A 50 11.72 38.64 -13.15
C GLU A 50 11.30 39.01 -14.58
N SER A 51 10.83 40.24 -14.70
CA SER A 51 10.36 40.94 -15.88
C SER A 51 11.52 41.59 -16.67
N LYS A 52 11.26 41.83 -17.97
CA LYS A 52 12.16 42.32 -19.02
C LYS A 52 12.99 43.60 -18.74
N ASN A 53 14.16 43.61 -19.41
CA ASN A 53 14.99 44.72 -19.93
C ASN A 53 15.80 45.60 -18.96
N ASP A 54 17.15 45.57 -19.03
CA ASP A 54 17.99 46.52 -19.78
C ASP A 54 19.50 46.29 -19.56
N LYS A 55 20.32 46.88 -20.45
CA LYS A 55 21.78 46.76 -20.63
C LYS A 55 22.63 47.22 -19.42
N ILE A 56 23.85 46.67 -19.25
CA ILE A 56 25.17 47.36 -19.06
C ILE A 56 26.30 46.36 -18.65
N ARG A 57 27.51 46.57 -19.19
CA ARG A 57 28.81 45.91 -18.94
C ARG A 57 29.36 46.14 -17.50
N THR A 58 30.13 45.20 -16.93
CA THR A 58 31.62 45.22 -16.71
C THR A 58 32.11 44.09 -15.78
N ASN A 59 33.39 43.71 -15.97
CA ASN A 59 34.23 42.75 -15.22
C ASN A 59 34.29 42.93 -13.69
N SER A 60 34.46 41.84 -12.94
CA SER A 60 35.62 41.62 -12.02
C SER A 60 35.51 40.30 -11.22
N ASN A 61 36.67 39.69 -11.00
CA ASN A 61 36.93 38.47 -10.22
C ASN A 61 36.33 38.50 -8.80
N HIS A 62 35.88 37.35 -8.29
CA HIS A 62 36.42 36.83 -7.02
C HIS A 62 36.03 35.36 -6.79
N ASN A 63 37.05 34.57 -6.45
CA ASN A 63 36.99 33.18 -6.04
C ASN A 63 36.05 32.98 -4.84
N ASN A 64 35.27 31.89 -4.85
CA ASN A 64 35.03 31.10 -3.65
C ASN A 64 34.70 29.65 -4.01
N LEU A 65 35.70 28.81 -3.76
CA LEU A 65 35.58 27.38 -3.55
C LEU A 65 34.72 27.16 -2.30
N MET A 66 33.56 26.52 -2.42
CA MET A 66 32.98 25.83 -1.26
C MET A 66 32.00 24.72 -1.67
N SER A 67 32.50 23.51 -1.47
CA SER A 67 31.78 22.30 -1.04
C SER A 67 30.62 21.85 -1.91
N SER A 68 30.92 20.90 -2.81
CA SER A 68 29.99 19.87 -3.26
C SER A 68 29.35 19.20 -2.03
N LYS A 69 28.18 19.70 -1.62
CA LYS A 69 27.28 18.95 -0.75
C LYS A 69 26.51 18.01 -1.65
N ASP A 70 26.88 16.74 -1.57
CA ASP A 70 26.11 15.62 -2.06
C ASP A 70 24.64 15.82 -1.64
N PHE A 71 23.77 16.02 -2.63
CA PHE A 71 22.33 15.95 -2.42
C PHE A 71 21.98 14.48 -2.27
N ASP A 72 21.88 14.06 -1.02
CA ASP A 72 21.39 12.77 -0.57
C ASP A 72 19.88 12.67 -0.90
N ILE A 73 19.56 12.49 -2.19
CA ILE A 73 18.21 12.18 -2.68
C ILE A 73 18.19 10.71 -3.09
N THR A 74 18.42 9.82 -2.13
CA THR A 74 17.99 8.44 -2.29
C THR A 74 16.49 8.37 -1.97
N LYS A 75 15.64 8.85 -2.89
CA LYS A 75 14.19 8.59 -2.84
C LYS A 75 14.03 7.06 -2.76
N ASN A 76 13.52 6.57 -1.64
CA ASN A 76 13.38 5.13 -1.39
C ASN A 76 12.19 4.59 -2.19
N TYR A 77 12.45 4.18 -3.44
CA TYR A 77 11.46 3.61 -4.35
C TYR A 77 11.12 2.13 -4.06
N ASN A 78 11.68 1.53 -3.00
CA ASN A 78 11.44 0.11 -2.68
C ASN A 78 9.95 -0.18 -2.43
N GLN A 79 9.17 0.81 -2.02
CA GLN A 79 7.74 0.68 -1.78
C GLN A 79 6.91 0.47 -3.06
N LEU A 80 7.50 0.68 -4.23
CA LEU A 80 6.85 0.47 -5.53
C LEU A 80 7.05 -0.95 -6.08
N TRP A 81 7.87 -1.77 -5.40
CA TRP A 81 8.21 -3.11 -5.86
C TRP A 81 7.77 -4.17 -4.85
N ILE A 82 7.19 -5.25 -5.36
CA ILE A 82 6.80 -6.43 -4.60
C ILE A 82 7.65 -7.60 -5.12
N GLN A 83 8.30 -8.31 -4.21
CA GLN A 83 9.01 -9.54 -4.54
C GLN A 83 8.07 -10.74 -4.35
N CYS A 84 8.00 -11.63 -5.33
CA CYS A 84 7.25 -12.88 -5.20
C CYS A 84 7.96 -13.84 -4.24
N ASP A 85 7.24 -14.38 -3.26
CA ASP A 85 7.77 -15.37 -2.31
C ASP A 85 8.10 -16.73 -2.98
N ASN A 86 7.56 -17.01 -4.17
CA ASN A 86 7.72 -18.28 -4.88
C ASN A 86 8.83 -18.26 -5.94
N CYS A 87 8.79 -17.32 -6.89
CA CYS A 87 9.78 -17.24 -7.99
C CYS A 87 10.84 -16.16 -7.78
N TYR A 88 10.76 -15.38 -6.70
CA TYR A 88 11.64 -14.23 -6.41
C TYR A 88 11.62 -13.11 -7.47
N GLY A 89 10.70 -13.16 -8.43
CA GLY A 89 10.47 -12.10 -9.40
C GLY A 89 10.07 -10.78 -8.72
N LEU A 90 10.61 -9.67 -9.23
CA LEU A 90 10.30 -8.32 -8.77
C LEU A 90 9.22 -7.72 -9.67
N MET A 91 8.11 -7.32 -9.05
CA MET A 91 6.93 -6.80 -9.73
C MET A 91 6.67 -5.37 -9.30
N TYR A 92 6.16 -4.54 -10.21
CA TYR A 92 5.68 -3.21 -9.85
C TYR A 92 4.36 -3.34 -9.07
N LYS A 93 4.15 -2.51 -8.04
CA LYS A 93 3.03 -2.61 -7.07
C LYS A 93 1.63 -2.63 -7.70
N LYS A 94 1.49 -2.23 -8.96
CA LYS A 94 0.24 -2.33 -9.73
C LYS A 94 0.04 -3.74 -10.29
N VAL A 95 0.01 -4.76 -9.41
CA VAL A 95 -0.26 -6.15 -9.80
C VAL A 95 -1.77 -6.40 -9.76
N GLU A 96 -2.32 -7.01 -10.81
CA GLU A 96 -3.74 -7.37 -10.84
C GLU A 96 -4.04 -8.48 -9.82
N MET A 97 -5.08 -8.27 -9.00
CA MET A 97 -5.60 -9.24 -8.02
C MET A 97 -4.57 -9.84 -7.03
N ASN A 98 -3.40 -9.20 -6.88
CA ASN A 98 -2.25 -9.73 -6.14
C ASN A 98 -1.83 -11.13 -6.61
N VAL A 99 -1.75 -11.36 -7.93
CA VAL A 99 -1.23 -12.61 -8.52
C VAL A 99 0.08 -12.35 -9.24
N CYS A 100 1.10 -13.17 -8.99
CA CYS A 100 2.38 -13.04 -9.66
C CYS A 100 2.24 -13.30 -11.17
N GLU A 101 2.60 -12.34 -12.01
CA GLU A 101 2.52 -12.44 -13.48
C GLU A 101 3.47 -13.49 -14.06
N GLU A 102 4.60 -13.73 -13.39
CA GLU A 102 5.62 -14.68 -13.85
C GLU A 102 5.27 -16.14 -13.52
N CYS A 103 4.67 -16.40 -12.35
CA CYS A 103 4.47 -17.78 -11.87
C CYS A 103 3.04 -18.11 -11.41
N GLY A 104 2.11 -17.16 -11.45
CA GLY A 104 0.73 -17.34 -11.02
C GLY A 104 0.52 -17.49 -9.51
N HIS A 105 1.57 -17.30 -8.69
CA HIS A 105 1.46 -17.43 -7.24
C HIS A 105 0.66 -16.28 -6.62
N TYR A 106 -0.25 -16.59 -5.70
CA TYR A 106 -1.01 -15.59 -4.94
C TYR A 106 -0.10 -14.86 -3.96
N LEU A 107 0.00 -13.55 -4.12
CA LEU A 107 0.73 -12.66 -3.23
C LEU A 107 -0.12 -12.34 -2.00
N LYS A 108 0.55 -11.90 -0.93
CA LYS A 108 -0.13 -11.45 0.28
C LYS A 108 -0.99 -10.23 -0.05
N MET A 109 -2.21 -10.23 0.46
CA MET A 109 -3.19 -9.16 0.31
C MET A 109 -3.66 -8.72 1.69
N THR A 110 -3.76 -7.41 1.90
CA THR A 110 -4.34 -6.85 3.13
C THR A 110 -5.85 -7.04 3.15
N SER A 111 -6.44 -6.98 4.34
CA SER A 111 -7.90 -7.04 4.48
C SER A 111 -8.60 -5.90 3.74
N SER A 112 -8.04 -4.68 3.76
CA SER A 112 -8.61 -3.52 3.06
C SER A 112 -8.57 -3.67 1.53
N GLU A 113 -7.43 -4.13 0.98
CA GLU A 113 -7.30 -4.41 -0.46
C GLU A 113 -8.32 -5.48 -0.90
N ARG A 114 -8.54 -6.51 -0.07
CA ARG A 114 -9.54 -7.55 -0.37
C ARG A 114 -10.96 -6.99 -0.39
N ILE A 115 -11.30 -6.11 0.55
CA ILE A 115 -12.62 -5.47 0.61
C ILE A 115 -12.83 -4.60 -0.63
N GLU A 116 -11.87 -3.73 -0.96
CA GLU A 116 -11.93 -2.86 -2.14
C GLU A 116 -12.06 -3.65 -3.45
N LEU A 117 -11.42 -4.81 -3.52
CA LEU A 117 -11.49 -5.67 -4.70
C LEU A 117 -12.81 -6.46 -4.80
N SER A 118 -13.48 -6.73 -3.68
CA SER A 118 -14.66 -7.62 -3.63
C SER A 118 -15.99 -6.88 -3.55
N ILE A 119 -16.01 -5.68 -2.96
CA ILE A 119 -17.23 -4.91 -2.68
C ILE A 119 -17.35 -3.75 -3.65
N ASP A 120 -18.57 -3.49 -4.11
CA ASP A 120 -18.90 -2.41 -5.04
C ASP A 120 -18.48 -1.05 -4.44
N PRO A 121 -17.80 -0.18 -5.21
CA PRO A 121 -17.30 1.10 -4.72
C PRO A 121 -18.39 1.95 -4.04
N GLY A 122 -18.07 2.46 -2.84
CA GLY A 122 -18.97 3.32 -2.07
C GLY A 122 -20.10 2.59 -1.32
N THR A 123 -20.13 1.26 -1.34
CA THR A 123 -21.17 0.48 -0.64
C THR A 123 -20.69 -0.16 0.67
N TRP A 124 -19.38 -0.14 0.94
CA TRP A 124 -18.81 -0.69 2.16
C TRP A 124 -19.30 0.07 3.40
N ASN A 125 -19.88 -0.66 4.35
CA ASN A 125 -20.34 -0.17 5.62
C ASN A 125 -19.75 -1.05 6.74
N PRO A 126 -18.65 -0.60 7.39
CA PRO A 126 -17.96 -1.38 8.40
C PRO A 126 -18.80 -1.52 9.68
N MET A 127 -18.53 -2.59 10.43
CA MET A 127 -19.18 -2.93 11.70
C MET A 127 -18.14 -3.13 12.81
N ASP A 128 -18.48 -2.69 14.03
CA ASP A 128 -17.67 -2.91 15.24
C ASP A 128 -16.21 -2.41 15.12
N GLU A 129 -15.99 -1.27 14.44
CA GLU A 129 -14.63 -0.74 14.20
C GLU A 129 -13.87 -0.46 15.50
N ASP A 130 -14.55 0.09 16.50
CA ASP A 130 -13.98 0.49 17.79
C ASP A 130 -13.69 -0.68 18.75
N MET A 131 -14.05 -1.92 18.37
CA MET A 131 -13.84 -3.09 19.23
C MET A 131 -12.37 -3.50 19.25
N VAL A 132 -11.77 -3.48 20.45
CA VAL A 132 -10.34 -3.72 20.68
C VAL A 132 -10.08 -4.85 21.67
N SER A 133 -8.96 -5.56 21.48
CA SER A 133 -8.57 -6.68 22.34
C SER A 133 -8.14 -6.20 23.73
N ALA A 134 -8.67 -6.87 24.77
CA ALA A 134 -8.24 -6.71 26.15
C ALA A 134 -7.24 -7.81 26.58
N ASP A 135 -6.54 -7.58 27.69
CA ASP A 135 -5.63 -8.56 28.32
C ASP A 135 -6.16 -9.00 29.70
N PRO A 136 -7.20 -9.86 29.76
CA PRO A 136 -7.84 -10.24 31.01
C PRO A 136 -6.92 -11.08 31.91
N ILE A 137 -6.02 -11.87 31.32
CA ILE A 137 -5.11 -12.76 32.03
C ILE A 137 -3.77 -12.09 32.37
N LYS A 138 -3.55 -10.83 31.95
CA LYS A 138 -2.30 -10.09 32.11
C LYS A 138 -1.10 -10.89 31.60
N PHE A 139 -1.20 -11.41 30.37
CA PHE A 139 -0.20 -12.31 29.82
C PHE A 139 1.13 -11.59 29.54
N HIS A 140 2.21 -12.18 30.04
CA HIS A 140 3.56 -11.70 29.83
C HIS A 140 4.41 -12.83 29.26
N SER A 141 4.81 -12.69 27.99
CA SER A 141 5.83 -13.57 27.42
C SER A 141 7.22 -13.18 27.95
N ARG A 142 8.21 -14.05 27.76
CA ARG A 142 9.61 -13.77 28.11
C ARG A 142 10.19 -12.58 27.34
N GLU A 143 9.70 -12.35 26.12
CA GLU A 143 10.21 -11.31 25.22
C GLU A 143 9.44 -10.00 25.39
N GLU A 144 8.10 -10.07 25.39
CA GLU A 144 7.25 -8.88 25.47
C GLU A 144 5.86 -9.11 26.11
N PRO A 145 5.29 -8.10 26.79
CA PRO A 145 3.91 -8.13 27.26
C PRO A 145 2.90 -8.22 26.09
N TYR A 146 1.80 -8.95 26.27
CA TYR A 146 0.75 -9.09 25.25
C TYR A 146 0.20 -7.75 24.75
N LYS A 147 0.00 -6.78 25.65
CA LYS A 147 -0.43 -5.42 25.29
C LYS A 147 0.52 -4.71 24.33
N LYS A 148 1.84 -4.97 24.42
CA LYS A 148 2.81 -4.40 23.46
C LYS A 148 2.67 -5.04 22.08
N ARG A 149 2.41 -6.35 22.02
CA ARG A 149 2.15 -7.09 20.76
C ARG A 149 0.96 -6.53 20.02
N ILE A 150 -0.17 -6.34 20.73
CA ILE A 150 -1.38 -5.74 20.16
C ILE A 150 -1.06 -4.33 19.65
N ASN A 151 -0.50 -3.47 20.49
CA ASN A 151 -0.20 -2.08 20.08
C ASN A 151 0.74 -2.01 18.87
N SER A 152 1.71 -2.92 18.77
CA SER A 152 2.61 -3.02 17.61
C SER A 152 1.86 -3.44 16.35
N ALA A 153 1.00 -4.47 16.45
CA ALA A 153 0.18 -4.93 15.33
C ALA A 153 -0.81 -3.85 14.86
N GLN A 154 -1.48 -3.15 15.79
CA GLN A 154 -2.39 -2.05 15.49
C GLN A 154 -1.65 -0.90 14.79
N LYS A 155 -0.46 -0.51 15.26
CA LYS A 155 0.36 0.52 14.60
C LYS A 155 0.82 0.10 13.20
N LYS A 156 1.17 -1.17 13.03
CA LYS A 156 1.66 -1.69 11.75
C LYS A 156 0.55 -1.78 10.69
N THR A 157 -0.65 -2.20 11.11
CA THR A 157 -1.76 -2.52 10.19
C THR A 157 -2.82 -1.43 10.10
N GLY A 158 -2.93 -0.57 11.11
CA GLY A 158 -4.04 0.37 11.25
C GLY A 158 -5.35 -0.28 11.72
N LEU A 159 -5.37 -1.59 11.96
CA LEU A 159 -6.57 -2.33 12.35
C LEU A 159 -6.71 -2.42 13.87
N THR A 160 -7.95 -2.55 14.37
CA THR A 160 -8.21 -2.77 15.80
C THR A 160 -7.96 -4.21 16.25
N ASP A 161 -8.21 -5.18 15.35
CA ASP A 161 -7.87 -6.60 15.50
C ASP A 161 -7.70 -7.27 14.12
N ALA A 162 -7.46 -8.58 14.10
CA ALA A 162 -7.14 -9.37 12.92
C ALA A 162 -8.30 -9.64 11.96
N ILE A 163 -9.42 -8.92 12.07
CA ILE A 163 -10.55 -9.04 11.16
C ILE A 163 -11.25 -7.70 10.98
N GLN A 164 -11.63 -7.41 9.74
CA GLN A 164 -12.58 -6.38 9.37
C GLN A 164 -13.92 -7.04 9.02
N THR A 165 -15.01 -6.50 9.56
CA THR A 165 -16.37 -7.01 9.34
C THR A 165 -17.27 -5.88 8.92
N GLY A 166 -18.25 -6.15 8.07
CA GLY A 166 -19.18 -5.14 7.60
C GLY A 166 -20.16 -5.68 6.59
N THR A 167 -20.95 -4.78 6.03
CA THR A 167 -21.88 -5.05 4.94
C THR A 167 -21.46 -4.29 3.70
N GLY A 168 -21.82 -4.79 2.53
CA GLY A 168 -21.63 -4.08 1.27
C GLY A 168 -22.49 -4.67 0.17
N GLN A 169 -22.25 -4.26 -1.07
CA GLN A 169 -22.85 -4.89 -2.24
C GLN A 169 -21.78 -5.59 -3.06
N LEU A 170 -22.13 -6.73 -3.64
CA LEU A 170 -21.32 -7.44 -4.62
C LEU A 170 -22.17 -7.57 -5.87
N ASN A 171 -21.82 -6.84 -6.93
CA ASN A 171 -22.62 -6.73 -8.15
C ASN A 171 -24.09 -6.35 -7.86
N GLY A 172 -24.30 -5.41 -6.93
CA GLY A 172 -25.62 -4.95 -6.49
C GLY A 172 -26.36 -5.88 -5.52
N ILE A 173 -25.78 -7.03 -5.17
CA ILE A 173 -26.37 -7.97 -4.20
C ILE A 173 -25.88 -7.59 -2.80
N PRO A 174 -26.76 -7.28 -1.83
CA PRO A 174 -26.33 -6.97 -0.48
C PRO A 174 -25.74 -8.21 0.20
N VAL A 175 -24.55 -8.07 0.79
CA VAL A 175 -23.82 -9.16 1.44
C VAL A 175 -23.25 -8.70 2.78
N ALA A 176 -23.11 -9.65 3.70
CA ALA A 176 -22.29 -9.51 4.90
C ALA A 176 -20.90 -10.10 4.60
N LEU A 177 -19.84 -9.35 4.89
CA LEU A 177 -18.46 -9.73 4.59
C LEU A 177 -17.57 -9.57 5.81
N GLY A 178 -16.80 -10.61 6.11
CA GLY A 178 -15.70 -10.56 7.07
C GLY A 178 -14.38 -10.98 6.43
N VAL A 179 -13.34 -10.18 6.58
CA VAL A 179 -12.02 -10.42 6.00
C VAL A 179 -10.96 -10.40 7.09
N MET A 180 -10.31 -11.53 7.29
CA MET A 180 -9.20 -11.67 8.24
C MET A 180 -7.89 -11.12 7.65
N ASP A 181 -7.03 -10.56 8.51
CA ASP A 181 -5.73 -10.03 8.12
C ASP A 181 -4.58 -10.78 8.81
N PHE A 182 -3.78 -11.51 8.02
CA PHE A 182 -2.66 -12.27 8.53
C PHE A 182 -1.55 -11.40 9.13
N GLN A 183 -1.42 -10.14 8.69
CA GLN A 183 -0.39 -9.24 9.21
C GLN A 183 -0.61 -8.87 10.67
N PHE A 184 -1.87 -8.96 11.13
CA PHE A 184 -2.22 -8.76 12.52
C PHE A 184 -2.01 -10.05 13.32
N MET A 185 -0.84 -10.19 13.95
CA MET A 185 -0.51 -11.32 14.82
C MET A 185 -0.78 -12.70 14.18
N GLY A 186 -0.47 -12.84 12.87
CA GLY A 186 -0.68 -14.08 12.12
C GLY A 186 -2.15 -14.39 11.84
N GLY A 187 -3.04 -13.39 11.88
CA GLY A 187 -4.47 -13.61 11.72
C GLY A 187 -5.08 -14.42 12.87
N SER A 188 -4.40 -14.49 14.01
CA SER A 188 -4.79 -15.39 15.10
C SER A 188 -6.14 -15.00 15.68
N MET A 189 -6.99 -15.99 15.96
CA MET A 189 -8.34 -15.76 16.48
C MET A 189 -8.29 -15.51 18.00
N GLY A 190 -8.49 -14.26 18.41
CA GLY A 190 -8.72 -13.86 19.80
C GLY A 190 -10.21 -13.62 20.10
N SER A 191 -10.52 -13.12 21.30
CA SER A 191 -11.89 -12.84 21.73
C SER A 191 -12.63 -11.86 20.80
N VAL A 192 -11.96 -10.78 20.37
CA VAL A 192 -12.53 -9.78 19.47
C VAL A 192 -12.82 -10.34 18.09
N VAL A 193 -11.92 -11.17 17.54
CA VAL A 193 -12.15 -11.81 16.23
C VAL A 193 -13.39 -12.69 16.31
N GLY A 194 -13.52 -13.49 17.37
CA GLY A 194 -14.70 -14.32 17.59
C GLY A 194 -15.99 -13.53 17.76
N GLU A 195 -15.95 -12.46 18.55
CA GLU A 195 -17.10 -11.58 18.77
C GLU A 195 -17.56 -10.90 17.46
N LYS A 196 -16.64 -10.32 16.68
CA LYS A 196 -16.96 -9.69 15.38
C LYS A 196 -17.56 -10.68 14.39
N ILE A 197 -16.99 -11.88 14.28
CA ILE A 197 -17.54 -12.95 13.42
C ILE A 197 -18.96 -13.32 13.87
N THR A 198 -19.17 -13.50 15.18
CA THR A 198 -20.48 -13.88 15.72
C THR A 198 -21.52 -12.82 15.43
N ARG A 199 -21.23 -11.54 15.70
CA ARG A 199 -22.13 -10.43 15.39
C ARG A 199 -22.46 -10.32 13.91
N LEU A 200 -21.47 -10.52 13.04
CA LEU A 200 -21.68 -10.52 11.59
C LEU A 200 -22.62 -11.65 11.16
N ILE A 201 -22.45 -12.86 11.70
CA ILE A 201 -23.32 -14.01 11.43
C ILE A 201 -24.75 -13.74 11.90
N GLU A 202 -24.91 -13.26 13.12
CA GLU A 202 -26.23 -12.91 13.68
C GLU A 202 -26.92 -11.83 12.85
N TYR A 203 -26.17 -10.79 12.48
CA TYR A 203 -26.67 -9.72 11.62
C TYR A 203 -27.12 -10.25 10.25
N ALA A 204 -26.28 -11.06 9.59
CA ALA A 204 -26.58 -11.65 8.30
C ALA A 204 -27.80 -12.57 8.37
N THR A 205 -27.91 -13.35 9.44
CA THR A 205 -29.05 -14.25 9.69
C THR A 205 -30.35 -13.46 9.86
N ASN A 206 -30.32 -12.39 10.67
CA ASN A 206 -31.51 -11.56 10.92
C ASN A 206 -31.99 -10.78 9.69
N HIS A 207 -31.08 -10.45 8.77
CA HIS A 207 -31.39 -9.70 7.55
C HIS A 207 -31.45 -10.57 6.29
N CYS A 208 -31.34 -11.90 6.43
CA CYS A 208 -31.30 -12.86 5.34
C CYS A 208 -30.25 -12.52 4.26
N LEU A 209 -29.07 -12.05 4.69
CA LEU A 209 -27.96 -11.71 3.79
C LEU A 209 -27.06 -12.92 3.55
N PRO A 210 -26.54 -13.11 2.32
CA PRO A 210 -25.40 -13.98 2.08
C PRO A 210 -24.21 -13.54 2.94
N LEU A 211 -23.59 -14.50 3.61
CA LEU A 211 -22.40 -14.28 4.43
C LEU A 211 -21.16 -14.82 3.72
N ILE A 212 -20.14 -13.97 3.61
CA ILE A 212 -18.82 -14.32 3.06
C ILE A 212 -17.76 -14.10 4.14
N LEU A 213 -16.97 -15.12 4.42
CA LEU A 213 -15.81 -15.03 5.32
C LEU A 213 -14.53 -15.39 4.56
N VAL A 214 -13.60 -14.45 4.48
CA VAL A 214 -12.27 -14.66 3.91
C VAL A 214 -11.31 -14.94 5.06
N CYS A 215 -10.99 -16.22 5.22
CA CYS A 215 -10.17 -16.70 6.34
C CYS A 215 -8.68 -16.66 6.01
N SER A 216 -7.90 -16.05 6.91
CA SER A 216 -6.44 -16.03 6.85
C SER A 216 -5.91 -16.02 8.27
N SER A 217 -5.52 -17.19 8.79
CA SER A 217 -5.18 -17.39 10.20
C SER A 217 -4.14 -18.47 10.39
N GLY A 218 -3.22 -18.25 11.35
CA GLY A 218 -2.31 -19.26 11.89
C GLY A 218 -2.90 -20.08 13.04
N GLY A 219 -4.15 -19.83 13.45
CA GLY A 219 -4.84 -20.57 14.52
C GLY A 219 -5.37 -19.68 15.65
N ALA A 220 -5.57 -20.26 16.84
CA ALA A 220 -6.03 -19.53 18.02
C ALA A 220 -4.94 -18.61 18.58
N ARG A 221 -5.36 -17.48 19.17
CA ARG A 221 -4.46 -16.55 19.86
C ARG A 221 -4.25 -17.02 21.30
N MET A 222 -3.16 -17.76 21.53
CA MET A 222 -2.72 -18.23 22.86
C MET A 222 -2.08 -17.12 23.70
#